data_AF-A0A7W7WAC7-F1
#
_entry.id   AF-A0A7W7WAC7-F1
#
_cell.length_a   1.000
_cell.length_b   1.000
_cell.length_c   1.000
_cell.angle_alpha   90.00
_cell.angle_beta   90.00
_cell.angle_gamma   90.00
#
_symmetry.space_group_name_H-M   'P 1'
#
loop_
_entity.id
_entity.type
_entity.pdbx_description
1 polymer ?
#
loop_
_entity_poly.entity_id
_entity_poly.type
_entity_poly.pdbx_seq_one_letter_code
_entity_poly.pdbx_strand_id
1 'polypeptide(L)'
;MVTDEEITALLKAHSEALPSGDAKAFTSIFDQKNAALVRGQARLFANLRKVPLTQMSYETLRRTGRTEDSFGRGVTFTQDVAFVHRFADIDLRPVSEWYRWTIEKASAGAPLVVTKVGGAPPPITSGEGSTTVYYPGP
;
A
#
# COMPACT_ATOMS: atom_id res chain seq x y z
N MET A 1 1.38 19.14 -7.50
CA MET A 1 2.46 18.14 -7.50
C MET A 1 2.26 17.20 -6.32
N VAL A 2 2.61 15.92 -6.48
CA VAL A 2 2.73 14.92 -5.41
C VAL A 2 4.20 14.77 -5.09
N THR A 3 4.57 14.91 -3.81
CA THR A 3 5.98 14.76 -3.38
C THR A 3 6.26 13.37 -2.80
N ASP A 4 7.55 13.04 -2.69
CA ASP A 4 7.97 11.76 -2.11
C ASP A 4 7.76 11.74 -0.59
N GLU A 5 7.83 12.89 0.07
CA GLU A 5 7.50 13.06 1.48
C GLU A 5 6.02 12.77 1.76
N GLU A 6 5.11 13.20 0.88
CA GLU A 6 3.68 12.89 1.02
C GLU A 6 3.41 11.39 0.96
N ILE A 7 4.08 10.68 0.05
CA ILE A 7 3.94 9.22 -0.07
C ILE A 7 4.59 8.52 1.13
N THR A 8 5.76 8.98 1.57
CA THR A 8 6.44 8.45 2.75
C THR A 8 5.58 8.61 4.00
N ALA A 9 4.94 9.78 4.18
CA ALA A 9 4.03 10.03 5.29
C ALA A 9 2.78 9.13 5.22
N LEU A 10 2.21 8.95 4.02
CA LEU A 10 1.08 8.05 3.80
C LEU A 10 1.40 6.61 4.21
N LEU A 11 2.53 6.07 3.75
CA LEU A 11 2.94 4.70 4.06
C LEU A 11 3.34 4.52 5.53
N LYS A 12 4.01 5.52 6.12
CA LYS A 12 4.37 5.50 7.54
C LYS A 12 3.12 5.43 8.43
N ALA A 13 2.14 6.31 8.20
CA ALA A 13 0.89 6.31 8.96
C ALA A 13 0.13 4.98 8.82
N HIS A 14 0.07 4.42 7.61
CA HIS A 14 -0.56 3.13 7.36
C HIS A 14 0.18 1.97 8.05
N SER A 15 1.51 2.00 8.05
CA SER A 15 2.37 1.02 8.74
C SER A 15 2.17 1.06 10.26
N GLU A 16 2.11 2.25 10.85
CA GLU A 16 1.97 2.43 12.31
C GLU A 16 0.59 2.05 12.85
N ALA A 17 -0.44 2.10 12.00
CA ALA A 17 -1.82 1.78 12.38
C ALA A 17 -2.02 0.29 12.72
N LEU A 18 -1.30 -0.62 12.06
CA LEU A 18 -1.45 -2.06 12.32
C LEU A 18 -0.95 -2.51 13.71
N PRO A 19 0.31 -2.23 14.11
CA PRO A 19 0.81 -2.65 15.42
C PRO A 19 0.09 -1.94 16.57
N SER A 20 -0.38 -0.69 16.37
CA SER A 20 -1.16 0.07 17.36
C SER A 20 -2.59 -0.44 17.55
N GLY A 21 -3.09 -1.29 16.65
CA GLY A 21 -4.47 -1.79 16.73
C GLY A 21 -5.52 -0.78 16.27
N ASP A 22 -5.12 0.29 15.58
CA ASP A 22 -6.03 1.33 15.10
C ASP A 22 -6.56 1.03 13.70
N ALA A 23 -7.69 0.30 13.65
CA ALA A 23 -8.38 -0.04 12.40
C ALA A 23 -8.84 1.22 11.63
N LYS A 24 -9.18 2.31 12.34
CA LYS A 24 -9.64 3.54 11.71
C LYS A 24 -8.48 4.26 11.03
N ALA A 25 -7.34 4.37 11.70
CA ALA A 25 -6.12 4.91 11.09
C ALA A 25 -5.68 4.05 9.90
N PHE A 26 -5.72 2.73 10.04
CA PHE A 26 -5.32 1.80 8.97
C PHE A 26 -6.16 2.00 7.70
N THR A 27 -7.47 2.19 7.87
CA THR A 27 -8.40 2.35 6.74
C THR A 27 -8.57 3.79 6.25
N SER A 28 -8.03 4.78 6.95
CA SER A 28 -8.24 6.21 6.66
C SER A 28 -7.69 6.67 5.32
N ILE A 29 -6.68 5.98 4.80
CA ILE A 29 -6.03 6.34 3.52
C ILE A 29 -6.86 5.95 2.30
N PHE A 30 -7.84 5.07 2.47
CA PHE A 30 -8.65 4.56 1.36
C PHE A 30 -9.84 5.46 1.08
N ASP A 31 -10.35 5.41 -0.15
CA ASP A 31 -11.57 6.12 -0.52
C ASP A 31 -12.76 5.66 0.34
N GLN A 32 -13.17 6.52 1.28
CA GLN A 32 -14.26 6.25 2.21
C GLN A 32 -15.63 6.17 1.52
N LYS A 33 -15.75 6.65 0.27
CA LYS A 33 -16.96 6.49 -0.54
C LYS A 33 -17.03 5.09 -1.17
N ASN A 34 -15.90 4.39 -1.29
CA ASN A 34 -15.82 3.01 -1.76
C ASN A 34 -15.95 2.03 -0.59
N ALA A 35 -17.19 1.76 -0.17
CA ALA A 35 -17.47 0.88 0.96
C ALA A 35 -16.92 -0.55 0.79
N ALA A 36 -16.78 -1.05 -0.43
CA ALA A 36 -16.22 -2.38 -0.69
C ALA A 36 -14.71 -2.41 -0.41
N LEU A 37 -13.97 -1.40 -0.88
CA LEU A 37 -12.54 -1.24 -0.60
C LEU A 37 -12.29 -1.14 0.91
N VAL A 38 -13.00 -0.26 1.61
CA VAL A 38 -12.83 -0.06 3.06
C VAL A 38 -13.12 -1.35 3.83
N ARG A 39 -14.19 -2.09 3.50
CA ARG A 39 -14.48 -3.39 4.13
C ARG A 39 -13.39 -4.42 3.88
N GLY A 40 -12.85 -4.49 2.67
CA GLY A 40 -11.74 -5.37 2.33
C GLY A 40 -10.50 -5.07 3.19
N GLN A 41 -10.14 -3.78 3.29
CA GLN A 41 -8.99 -3.34 4.08
C GLN A 41 -9.19 -3.53 5.59
N ALA A 42 -10.41 -3.34 6.10
CA ALA A 42 -10.74 -3.66 7.49
C ALA A 42 -10.63 -5.16 7.79
N ARG A 43 -11.04 -6.02 6.85
CA ARG A 43 -10.89 -7.47 6.98
C ARG A 43 -9.42 -7.88 6.96
N LEU A 44 -8.63 -7.32 6.04
CA LEU A 44 -7.19 -7.53 5.98
C LEU A 44 -6.53 -7.16 7.31
N PHE A 45 -6.82 -5.96 7.84
CA PHE A 45 -6.35 -5.53 9.16
C PHE A 45 -6.67 -6.56 10.25
N ALA A 46 -7.92 -6.99 10.35
CA ALA A 46 -8.35 -7.96 11.36
C ALA A 46 -7.65 -9.32 11.20
N ASN A 47 -7.30 -9.73 9.99
CA ASN A 47 -6.55 -10.95 9.72
C ASN A 47 -5.06 -10.80 10.07
N LEU A 48 -4.42 -9.69 9.67
CA LEU A 48 -3.02 -9.40 9.98
C LEU A 48 -2.78 -9.26 11.49
N ARG A 49 -3.79 -8.86 12.26
CA ARG A 49 -3.72 -8.83 13.73
C ARG A 49 -3.73 -10.21 14.40
N LYS A 50 -4.08 -11.28 13.68
CA LYS A 50 -4.12 -12.66 14.20
C LYS A 50 -2.82 -13.43 13.96
N VAL A 51 -1.93 -12.90 13.13
CA VAL A 51 -0.64 -13.52 12.81
C VAL A 51 0.46 -12.92 13.68
N PRO A 52 1.49 -13.70 14.07
CA PRO A 52 2.53 -13.24 14.99
C PRO A 52 3.58 -12.39 14.27
N LEU A 53 3.22 -11.20 13.80
CA LEU A 53 4.13 -10.27 13.14
C LEU A 53 5.17 -9.72 14.12
N THR A 54 6.45 -9.94 13.82
CA THR A 54 7.60 -9.38 14.57
C THR A 54 8.21 -8.16 13.90
N GLN A 55 8.00 -8.03 12.59
CA GLN A 55 8.38 -6.88 11.78
C GLN A 55 7.29 -6.65 10.74
N MET A 56 6.94 -5.39 10.50
CA MET A 56 6.13 -5.01 9.34
C MET A 56 6.37 -3.56 8.93
N SER A 57 6.32 -3.29 7.63
CA SER A 57 6.37 -1.95 7.04
C SER A 57 5.73 -1.95 5.64
N TYR A 58 5.12 -0.83 5.27
CA TYR A 58 4.81 -0.53 3.87
C TYR A 58 5.90 0.38 3.30
N GLU A 59 6.48 0.00 2.17
CA GLU A 59 7.61 0.68 1.56
C GLU A 59 7.34 1.00 0.09
N THR A 60 7.89 2.11 -0.41
CA THR A 60 7.76 2.49 -1.82
C THR A 60 8.63 1.61 -2.71
N LEU A 61 8.09 1.13 -3.82
CA LEU A 61 8.88 0.45 -4.87
C LEU A 61 9.02 1.34 -6.11
N ARG A 62 7.90 1.60 -6.80
CA ARG A 62 7.90 2.30 -8.09
C ARG A 62 6.65 3.15 -8.25
N ARG A 63 6.82 4.39 -8.71
CA ARG A 63 5.70 5.24 -9.12
C ARG A 63 5.53 5.20 -10.64
N THR A 64 4.30 5.28 -11.13
CA THR A 64 3.97 5.38 -12.56
C THR A 64 2.74 6.25 -12.77
N GLY A 65 2.73 7.05 -13.83
CA GLY A 65 1.67 8.02 -14.14
C GLY A 65 2.07 9.46 -13.85
N ARG A 66 1.17 10.40 -14.19
CA ARG A 66 1.40 11.83 -14.04
C ARG A 66 1.13 12.28 -12.59
N THR A 67 2.12 12.88 -11.94
CA THR A 67 2.06 13.32 -10.53
C THR A 67 1.91 14.83 -10.36
N GLU A 68 1.79 15.55 -11.47
CA GLU A 68 1.60 16.99 -11.49
C GLU A 68 0.62 17.38 -12.60
N ASP A 69 -0.44 18.11 -12.28
CA ASP A 69 -1.25 18.83 -13.27
C ASP A 69 -0.99 20.33 -13.15
N SER A 70 -0.54 20.94 -14.25
CA SER A 70 -0.19 22.37 -14.31
C SER A 70 -1.40 23.29 -14.19
N PHE A 71 -2.62 22.73 -14.27
CA PHE A 71 -3.89 23.44 -14.13
C PHE A 71 -4.55 23.23 -12.77
N GLY A 72 -3.91 22.50 -11.85
CA GLY A 72 -4.40 22.30 -10.47
C GLY A 72 -5.61 21.38 -10.33
N ARG A 73 -6.01 20.62 -11.37
CA ARG A 73 -7.23 19.78 -11.40
C ARG A 73 -7.08 18.42 -10.73
N GLY A 74 -6.10 18.30 -9.84
CA GLY A 74 -5.74 17.03 -9.21
C GLY A 74 -5.01 16.06 -10.13
N VAL A 75 -4.56 14.95 -9.56
CA VAL A 75 -3.83 13.90 -10.28
C VAL A 75 -4.26 12.51 -9.83
N THR A 76 -4.21 11.56 -10.76
CA THR A 76 -4.38 10.13 -10.50
C THR A 76 -3.17 9.40 -11.04
N PHE A 77 -2.54 8.58 -10.21
CA PHE A 77 -1.33 7.83 -10.55
C PHE A 77 -1.32 6.48 -9.84
N THR A 78 -0.35 5.65 -10.19
CA THR A 78 -0.12 4.37 -9.52
C THR A 78 1.18 4.38 -8.73
N GLN A 79 1.14 3.80 -7.53
CA GLN A 79 2.29 3.57 -6.67
C GLN A 79 2.36 2.08 -6.34
N ASP A 80 3.43 1.43 -6.79
CA ASP A 80 3.79 0.09 -6.35
C ASP A 80 4.41 0.20 -4.96
N VAL A 81 3.92 -0.61 -4.03
CA VAL A 81 4.31 -0.66 -2.62
C VAL A 81 4.64 -2.09 -2.22
N ALA A 82 5.61 -2.26 -1.34
CA ALA A 82 5.91 -3.52 -0.69
C ALA A 82 5.31 -3.53 0.71
N PHE A 83 4.57 -4.58 1.05
CA PHE A 83 4.33 -4.97 2.43
C PHE A 83 5.47 -5.90 2.86
N VAL A 84 6.45 -5.33 3.56
CA VAL A 84 7.56 -6.08 4.15
C VAL A 84 7.09 -6.62 5.50
N HIS A 85 7.21 -7.92 5.74
CA HIS A 85 6.77 -8.54 6.99
C HIS A 85 7.68 -9.67 7.44
N ARG A 86 7.59 -10.03 8.72
CA ARG A 86 8.23 -11.23 9.27
C ARG A 86 7.35 -11.84 10.35
N PHE A 87 6.90 -13.07 10.15
CA PHE A 87 6.21 -13.85 11.17
C PHE A 87 7.20 -14.49 12.14
N ALA A 88 6.90 -14.43 13.45
CA ALA A 88 7.67 -15.08 14.50
C ALA A 88 7.81 -16.58 14.20
N ASP A 89 9.03 -17.10 14.36
CA ASP A 89 9.36 -18.54 14.27
C ASP A 89 9.02 -19.24 12.93
N ILE A 90 8.54 -18.49 11.94
CA ILE A 90 8.21 -18.97 10.59
C ILE A 90 9.20 -18.39 9.58
N ASP A 91 9.37 -17.07 9.59
CA ASP A 91 10.20 -16.38 8.60
C ASP A 91 11.65 -16.21 9.11
N LEU A 92 12.60 -16.82 8.39
CA LEU A 92 14.03 -16.65 8.66
C LEU A 92 14.52 -15.22 8.36
N ARG A 93 13.87 -14.53 7.42
CA ARG A 93 14.19 -13.18 6.94
C ARG A 93 12.89 -12.46 6.54
N PRO A 94 12.85 -11.11 6.51
CA PRO A 94 11.67 -10.39 6.05
C PRO A 94 11.26 -10.78 4.62
N VAL A 95 9.95 -10.94 4.41
CA VAL A 95 9.31 -11.24 3.13
C VAL A 95 8.68 -9.97 2.58
N SER A 96 8.80 -9.75 1.28
CA SER A 96 8.25 -8.58 0.57
C SER A 96 7.11 -9.02 -0.34
N GLU A 97 5.89 -8.57 -0.04
CA GLU A 97 4.72 -8.77 -0.88
C GLU A 97 4.35 -7.48 -1.61
N TRP A 98 4.16 -7.55 -2.94
CA TRP A 98 4.08 -6.34 -3.77
C TRP A 98 2.66 -6.04 -4.22
N TYR A 99 2.23 -4.81 -4.00
CA TYR A 99 0.91 -4.30 -4.34
C TYR A 99 1.01 -3.06 -5.22
N ARG A 100 0.00 -2.85 -6.06
CA ARG A 100 -0.20 -1.64 -6.84
C ARG A 100 -1.37 -0.87 -6.28
N TRP A 101 -1.12 0.35 -5.85
CA TRP A 101 -2.15 1.28 -5.40
C TRP A 101 -2.45 2.28 -6.52
N THR A 102 -3.73 2.53 -6.80
CA THR A 102 -4.17 3.72 -7.53
C THR A 102 -4.44 4.81 -6.51
N ILE A 103 -3.79 5.96 -6.67
CA ILE A 103 -3.84 7.08 -5.73
C ILE A 103 -4.35 8.31 -6.45
N GLU A 104 -5.27 9.01 -5.81
CA GLU A 104 -5.80 10.30 -6.23
C GLU A 104 -5.34 11.40 -5.28
N LYS A 105 -4.98 12.55 -5.84
CA LYS A 105 -4.82 13.82 -5.12
C LYS A 105 -5.72 14.85 -5.78
N ALA A 106 -6.86 15.18 -5.17
CA ALA A 106 -7.90 15.99 -5.82
C ALA A 106 -7.47 17.44 -6.14
N SER A 107 -6.51 18.00 -5.40
CA SER A 107 -5.93 19.32 -5.61
C SER A 107 -4.57 19.43 -4.92
N ALA A 108 -3.82 20.52 -5.12
CA ALA A 108 -2.47 20.66 -4.56
C ALA A 108 -2.39 20.51 -3.01
N GLY A 109 -3.45 20.91 -2.29
CA GLY A 109 -3.53 20.80 -0.83
C GLY A 109 -4.43 19.66 -0.32
N ALA A 110 -5.02 18.86 -1.22
CA ALA A 110 -5.82 17.72 -0.81
C ALA A 110 -4.93 16.56 -0.34
N PRO A 111 -5.39 15.73 0.62
CA PRO A 111 -4.68 14.52 1.00
C PRO A 111 -4.64 13.52 -0.17
N LEU A 112 -3.66 12.63 -0.13
CA LEU A 112 -3.62 11.45 -0.99
C LEU A 112 -4.67 10.44 -0.55
N VAL A 113 -5.41 9.89 -1.52
CA VAL A 113 -6.44 8.88 -1.28
C VAL A 113 -6.19 7.66 -2.17
N VAL A 114 -6.11 6.48 -1.56
CA VAL A 114 -5.99 5.21 -2.27
C VAL A 114 -7.38 4.77 -2.72
N THR A 115 -7.61 4.79 -4.04
CA THR A 115 -8.93 4.47 -4.63
C THR A 115 -9.04 3.02 -5.10
N LYS A 116 -7.90 2.34 -5.29
CA LYS A 116 -7.84 0.93 -5.69
C LYS A 116 -6.55 0.28 -5.19
N VAL A 117 -6.66 -0.98 -4.79
CA VAL A 117 -5.53 -1.87 -4.47
C VAL A 117 -5.60 -3.09 -5.38
N GLY A 118 -4.46 -3.48 -5.96
CA GLY A 118 -4.31 -4.70 -6.75
C GLY A 118 -2.89 -5.27 -6.61
N GLY A 119 -2.59 -6.37 -7.29
CA GLY A 119 -1.23 -6.92 -7.35
C GLY A 119 -0.30 -6.06 -8.20
N ALA A 120 0.94 -5.85 -7.76
CA ALA A 120 1.97 -5.28 -8.60
C ALA A 120 2.52 -6.35 -9.57
N PRO A 121 2.93 -5.98 -10.80
CA PRO A 121 3.61 -6.91 -11.69
C PRO A 121 4.95 -7.35 -11.07
N PRO A 122 5.39 -8.59 -11.30
CA PRO A 122 6.71 -9.03 -10.86
C PRO A 122 7.79 -8.13 -11.49
N PRO A 123 8.95 -7.95 -10.83
CA PRO A 123 10.06 -7.29 -11.47
C PRO A 123 10.38 -8.07 -12.75
N ILE A 124 10.40 -7.37 -13.89
CA ILE A 124 10.90 -7.92 -15.16
C ILE A 124 12.40 -8.11 -15.03
N THR A 125 12.81 -9.18 -14.34
CA THR A 125 14.17 -9.71 -14.45
C THR A 125 14.23 -10.47 -15.77
N SER A 126 15.06 -9.98 -16.69
CA SER A 126 15.43 -10.71 -17.89
C SER A 126 15.94 -12.10 -17.50
N GLY A 127 15.17 -13.13 -17.83
CA GLY A 127 15.53 -14.53 -17.63
C GLY A 127 14.87 -15.15 -16.39
N GLU A 128 14.07 -16.17 -16.64
CA GLU A 128 13.51 -17.13 -15.68
C GLU A 128 12.39 -16.60 -14.77
N GLY A 129 11.17 -17.03 -15.11
CA GLY A 129 9.98 -16.82 -14.29
C GLY A 129 10.16 -17.41 -12.90
N SER A 130 10.38 -16.55 -11.92
CA SER A 130 10.25 -16.92 -10.51
C SER A 130 8.77 -17.01 -10.17
N THR A 131 8.25 -18.24 -10.17
CA THR A 131 6.87 -18.64 -9.84
C THR A 131 6.46 -18.35 -8.38
N THR A 132 7.21 -17.53 -7.63
CA THR A 132 7.08 -17.45 -6.15
C THR A 132 6.46 -16.13 -5.63
N VAL A 133 6.03 -15.20 -6.49
CA VAL A 133 5.63 -13.84 -6.02
C VAL A 133 4.16 -13.51 -6.29
N TYR A 134 3.24 -14.47 -6.11
CA TYR A 134 1.81 -14.19 -6.30
C TYR A 134 0.92 -14.95 -5.32
N TYR A 135 0.68 -14.33 -4.16
CA TYR A 135 -0.41 -14.69 -3.27
C TYR A 135 -1.09 -13.41 -2.79
N PRO A 136 -1.95 -12.76 -3.61
CA PRO A 136 -2.73 -11.65 -3.10
C PRO A 136 -3.50 -12.13 -1.86
N GLY A 137 -3.24 -11.52 -0.72
CA GLY A 137 -4.00 -11.77 0.50
C GLY A 137 -5.52 -11.65 0.23
N PRO A 138 -6.36 -12.48 0.89
CA PRO A 138 -7.80 -12.54 0.65
C PRO A 138 -8.58 -11.28 1.06
#